data_AF-A0A0P0C911-F1
#
_entry.id   AF-A0A0P0C911-F1
#
_cell.length_a   1.000
_cell.length_b   1.000
_cell.length_c   1.000
_cell.angle_alpha   90.00
_cell.angle_beta   90.00
_cell.angle_gamma   90.00
#
_symmetry.space_group_name_H-M   'P 1'
#
loop_
_entity.id
_entity.type
_entity.pdbx_description
1 polymer ?
#
loop_
_entity_poly.entity_id
_entity_poly.type
_entity_poly.pdbx_seq_one_letter_code
_entity_poly.pdbx_strand_id
1 'polypeptide(L)'
;MLTNAAIVIGTFAVMELVAWAVHKYVLHGFLWSIHKSHHTRHNHLFELNDVSFVFYGVIAALCFIYGTETLDYRFWIGVGISLYGAAYFLVHDLFIHRRVKLFGKTRSTYLRALDIAHKVHHKTKGRDGSESFGMLWVHPKFFRIARKR
;
A
#
# COMPACT_ATOMS: atom_id res chain seq x y z
N MET A 1 23.24 15.22 3.65
CA MET A 1 22.68 14.08 4.41
C MET A 1 21.28 14.36 4.94
N LEU A 2 21.05 15.44 5.71
CA LEU A 2 19.71 15.78 6.22
C LEU A 2 18.66 16.02 5.13
N THR A 3 19.02 16.74 4.06
CA THR A 3 18.12 16.98 2.91
C THR A 3 17.67 15.68 2.25
N ASN A 4 18.60 14.74 2.04
CA ASN A 4 18.31 13.45 1.42
C ASN A 4 17.38 12.63 2.30
N ALA A 5 17.62 12.58 3.61
CA ALA A 5 16.73 11.92 4.57
C ALA A 5 15.33 12.56 4.58
N ALA A 6 15.25 13.89 4.51
CA ALA A 6 13.98 14.60 4.42
C ALA A 6 13.23 14.28 3.11
N ILE A 7 13.93 14.16 1.99
CA ILE A 7 13.34 13.73 0.71
C ILE A 7 12.77 12.32 0.83
N VAL A 8 13.51 11.37 1.42
CA VAL A 8 13.05 9.98 1.60
C VAL A 8 11.80 9.94 2.48
N ILE A 9 11.86 10.56 3.66
CA ILE A 9 10.75 10.56 4.63
C ILE A 9 9.53 11.29 4.06
N GLY A 10 9.75 12.44 3.43
CA GLY A 10 8.70 13.21 2.77
C GLY A 10 8.03 12.42 1.65
N THR A 11 8.82 11.78 0.78
CA THR A 11 8.30 10.93 -0.30
C THR A 11 7.51 9.75 0.26
N PHE A 12 8.04 9.05 1.27
CA PHE A 12 7.34 7.94 1.92
C PHE A 12 5.98 8.37 2.50
N ALA A 13 5.93 9.52 3.18
CA ALA A 13 4.68 10.03 3.74
C ALA A 13 3.68 10.46 2.66
N VAL A 14 4.14 11.13 1.60
CA VAL A 14 3.30 11.52 0.46
C VAL A 14 2.76 10.31 -0.27
N MET A 15 3.53 9.22 -0.36
CA MET A 15 3.07 7.99 -1.02
C MET A 15 1.83 7.38 -0.36
N GLU A 16 1.60 7.57 0.94
CA GLU A 16 0.34 7.15 1.57
C GLU A 16 -0.87 7.91 1.01
N LEU A 17 -0.72 9.22 0.78
CA LEU A 17 -1.77 10.06 0.19
C LEU A 17 -2.00 9.69 -1.28
N VAL A 18 -0.91 9.44 -2.02
CA VAL A 18 -0.96 8.99 -3.42
C VAL A 18 -1.65 7.64 -3.51
N ALA A 19 -1.24 6.67 -2.69
CA ALA A 19 -1.83 5.34 -2.65
C ALA A 19 -3.31 5.40 -2.30
N TRP A 20 -3.70 6.20 -1.30
CA TRP A 20 -5.10 6.42 -0.95
C TRP A 20 -5.91 6.99 -2.13
N ALA A 21 -5.38 8.03 -2.80
CA ALA A 21 -6.07 8.70 -3.90
C ALA A 21 -6.21 7.79 -5.12
N VAL A 22 -5.14 7.09 -5.48
CA VAL A 22 -5.15 6.11 -6.57
C VAL A 22 -6.08 4.95 -6.24
N HIS A 23 -6.03 4.43 -5.02
CA HIS A 23 -6.91 3.35 -4.61
C HIS A 23 -8.39 3.76 -4.72
N LYS A 24 -8.74 4.94 -4.20
CA LYS A 24 -10.13 5.43 -4.20
C LYS A 24 -10.65 5.86 -5.58
N TYR A 25 -9.88 6.66 -6.32
CA TYR A 25 -10.37 7.32 -7.54
C TYR A 25 -9.95 6.62 -8.82
N VAL A 26 -8.86 5.85 -8.81
CA VAL A 26 -8.35 5.16 -10.00
C VAL A 26 -8.74 3.68 -9.97
N LEU A 27 -8.34 2.96 -8.93
CA LEU A 27 -8.58 1.51 -8.79
C LEU A 27 -10.05 1.20 -8.51
N HIS A 28 -10.70 1.95 -7.61
CA HIS A 28 -12.16 1.95 -7.47
C HIS A 28 -12.89 2.86 -8.48
N GLY A 29 -12.20 3.32 -9.53
CA GLY A 29 -12.74 4.13 -10.61
C GLY A 29 -12.65 3.42 -11.95
N PHE A 30 -11.89 4.00 -12.87
CA PHE A 30 -11.76 3.51 -14.25
C PHE A 30 -10.93 2.22 -14.36
N LEU A 31 -10.03 1.93 -13.40
CA LEU A 31 -9.27 0.67 -13.36
C LEU A 31 -9.96 -0.41 -12.50
N TRP A 32 -11.25 -0.27 -12.21
CA TRP A 32 -11.99 -1.27 -11.44
C TRP A 32 -11.94 -2.68 -12.04
N SER A 33 -11.91 -2.82 -13.37
CA SER A 33 -11.78 -4.15 -14.00
C SER A 33 -10.51 -4.89 -13.57
N ILE A 34 -9.41 -4.17 -13.35
CA ILE A 34 -8.15 -4.70 -12.83
C ILE A 34 -8.27 -4.95 -11.32
N HIS A 35 -8.72 -3.94 -10.57
CA HIS A 35 -8.77 -4.00 -9.11
C HIS A 35 -9.81 -4.99 -8.57
N LYS A 36 -10.86 -5.30 -9.33
CA LYS A 36 -11.86 -6.32 -9.01
C LYS A 36 -11.22 -7.70 -8.79
N SER A 37 -10.11 -8.00 -9.46
CA SER A 37 -9.37 -9.25 -9.23
C SER A 37 -8.98 -9.39 -7.75
N HIS A 38 -8.58 -8.28 -7.12
CA HIS A 38 -8.18 -8.21 -5.72
C HIS A 38 -9.34 -8.29 -4.72
N HIS A 39 -10.49 -7.72 -5.07
CA HIS A 39 -11.71 -7.83 -4.25
C HIS A 39 -12.38 -9.20 -4.33
N THR A 40 -11.98 -10.03 -5.29
CA THR A 40 -12.53 -11.37 -5.49
C THR A 40 -11.66 -12.40 -4.77
N ARG A 41 -12.26 -13.24 -3.94
CA ARG A 41 -11.49 -14.28 -3.23
C ARG A 41 -11.00 -15.35 -4.20
N HIS A 42 -9.72 -15.68 -4.11
CA HIS A 42 -9.07 -16.73 -4.88
C HIS A 42 -7.89 -17.32 -4.10
N ASN A 43 -7.31 -18.41 -4.62
CA ASN A 43 -6.19 -19.13 -3.99
C ASN A 43 -4.86 -18.99 -4.74
N HIS A 44 -4.81 -18.24 -5.85
CA HIS A 44 -3.56 -18.01 -6.59
C HIS A 44 -2.73 -16.88 -5.98
N LEU A 45 -1.41 -16.92 -6.22
CA LEU A 45 -0.43 -15.97 -5.66
C LEU A 45 -0.45 -14.60 -6.34
N PHE A 46 -0.69 -14.57 -7.65
CA PHE A 46 -0.64 -13.35 -8.46
C PHE A 46 -2.05 -12.86 -8.77
N GLU A 47 -2.20 -11.55 -8.84
CA GLU A 47 -3.44 -10.89 -9.22
C GLU A 47 -3.19 -9.89 -10.35
N LEU A 48 -4.21 -9.65 -11.18
CA LEU A 48 -4.11 -8.59 -12.19
C LEU A 48 -3.86 -7.21 -11.53
N ASN A 49 -4.34 -7.03 -10.29
CA ASN A 49 -4.06 -5.84 -9.49
C ASN A 49 -2.56 -5.60 -9.20
N ASP A 50 -1.71 -6.62 -9.30
CA ASP A 50 -0.26 -6.51 -9.07
C ASP A 50 0.44 -5.61 -10.10
N VAL A 51 -0.24 -5.30 -11.22
CA VAL A 51 0.18 -4.25 -12.17
C VAL A 51 0.41 -2.91 -11.47
N SER A 52 -0.30 -2.61 -10.38
CA SER A 52 -0.08 -1.41 -9.58
C SER A 52 1.32 -1.38 -8.96
N PHE A 53 1.81 -2.51 -8.44
CA PHE A 53 3.16 -2.62 -7.90
C PHE A 53 4.21 -2.48 -9.00
N VAL A 54 3.97 -3.08 -10.17
CA VAL A 54 4.87 -2.93 -11.34
C VAL A 54 4.95 -1.47 -11.76
N PHE A 55 3.81 -0.77 -11.84
CA PHE A 55 3.76 0.64 -12.21
C PHE A 55 4.62 1.52 -11.29
N TYR A 56 4.44 1.41 -9.96
CA TYR A 56 5.26 2.19 -9.02
C TYR A 56 6.72 1.72 -8.97
N GLY A 57 6.98 0.43 -9.19
CA GLY A 57 8.32 -0.12 -9.34
C GLY A 57 9.06 0.48 -10.54
N VAL A 58 8.36 0.66 -11.68
CA VAL A 58 8.92 1.35 -12.86
C VAL A 58 9.22 2.82 -12.55
N ILE A 59 8.31 3.53 -11.86
CA ILE A 59 8.58 4.92 -11.45
C ILE A 59 9.84 5.00 -10.57
N ALA A 60 9.95 4.14 -9.56
CA ALA A 60 11.13 4.08 -8.69
C ALA A 60 12.40 3.73 -9.48
N ALA A 61 12.33 2.78 -10.41
CA ALA A 61 13.45 2.41 -11.28
C ALA A 61 13.91 3.57 -12.14
N LEU A 62 13.00 4.34 -12.75
CA LEU A 62 13.33 5.54 -13.53
C LEU A 62 13.99 6.60 -12.64
N CYS A 63 13.48 6.81 -11.42
CA CYS A 63 14.10 7.69 -10.43
C CYS A 63 15.54 7.29 -10.11
N PHE A 64 15.82 5.99 -9.99
CA PHE A 64 17.18 5.49 -9.79
C PHE A 64 18.04 5.69 -11.04
N ILE A 65 17.58 5.26 -12.22
CA ILE A 65 18.33 5.36 -13.48
C ILE A 65 18.79 6.80 -13.72
N TYR A 66 17.90 7.78 -13.57
CA TYR A 66 18.22 9.18 -13.84
C TYR A 66 18.87 9.92 -12.67
N GLY A 67 18.76 9.39 -11.44
CA GLY A 67 19.30 10.03 -10.24
C GLY A 67 20.64 9.45 -9.76
N THR A 68 21.07 8.29 -10.25
CA THR A 68 22.18 7.55 -9.62
C THR A 68 23.56 8.15 -9.88
N GLU A 69 23.78 8.83 -11.00
CA GLU A 69 25.11 9.35 -11.37
C GLU A 69 25.66 10.33 -10.33
N THR A 70 24.79 11.14 -9.74
CA THR A 70 25.14 12.16 -8.74
C THR A 70 24.45 11.94 -7.39
N LEU A 71 23.65 10.88 -7.25
CA LEU A 71 22.79 10.62 -6.10
C LEU A 71 21.93 11.85 -5.74
N ASP A 72 21.34 12.47 -6.76
CA ASP A 72 20.51 13.66 -6.59
C ASP A 72 19.13 13.35 -5.99
N TYR A 73 18.29 14.38 -5.89
CA TYR A 73 16.96 14.26 -5.29
C TYR A 73 16.09 13.15 -5.91
N ARG A 74 16.26 12.83 -7.21
CA ARG A 74 15.49 11.78 -7.90
C ARG A 74 15.82 10.41 -7.33
N PHE A 75 17.10 10.14 -7.06
CA PHE A 75 17.52 8.90 -6.43
C PHE A 75 16.83 8.71 -5.07
N TRP A 76 16.83 9.75 -4.24
CA TRP A 76 16.23 9.70 -2.90
C TRP A 76 14.69 9.63 -2.93
N ILE A 77 14.04 10.21 -3.95
CA ILE A 77 12.61 9.96 -4.22
C ILE A 77 12.39 8.47 -4.55
N GLY A 78 13.22 7.89 -5.43
CA GLY A 78 13.17 6.46 -5.76
C GLY A 78 13.29 5.57 -4.51
N VAL A 79 14.18 5.93 -3.58
CA VAL A 79 14.32 5.24 -2.27
C VAL A 79 13.01 5.36 -1.47
N GLY A 80 12.44 6.55 -1.36
CA GLY A 80 11.19 6.77 -0.62
C GLY A 80 10.00 5.97 -1.19
N ILE A 81 9.84 5.97 -2.53
CA ILE A 81 8.83 5.16 -3.22
C ILE A 81 9.05 3.67 -2.96
N SER A 82 10.29 3.20 -3.07
CA SER A 82 10.63 1.79 -2.87
C SER A 82 10.38 1.32 -1.43
N LEU A 83 10.74 2.14 -0.43
CA LEU A 83 10.47 1.86 0.97
C LEU A 83 8.97 1.80 1.27
N TYR A 84 8.19 2.73 0.71
CA TYR A 84 6.74 2.69 0.84
C TYR A 84 6.15 1.45 0.17
N GLY A 85 6.58 1.14 -1.06
CA GLY A 85 6.13 -0.05 -1.78
C GLY A 85 6.45 -1.35 -1.03
N ALA A 86 7.65 -1.44 -0.45
CA ALA A 86 8.04 -2.58 0.40
C ALA A 86 7.16 -2.67 1.66
N ALA A 87 6.95 -1.56 2.37
CA ALA A 87 6.07 -1.53 3.54
C ALA A 87 4.62 -1.92 3.18
N TYR A 88 4.12 -1.41 2.06
CA TYR A 88 2.80 -1.74 1.53
C TYR A 88 2.71 -3.24 1.27
N PHE A 89 3.61 -3.82 0.47
CA PHE A 89 3.59 -5.25 0.14
C PHE A 89 3.68 -6.15 1.38
N LEU A 90 4.58 -5.83 2.32
CA LEU A 90 4.74 -6.60 3.56
C LEU A 90 3.45 -6.59 4.40
N VAL A 91 2.83 -5.42 4.56
CA VAL A 91 1.63 -5.29 5.41
C VAL A 91 0.38 -5.80 4.68
N HIS A 92 0.16 -5.38 3.45
CA HIS A 92 -1.02 -5.68 2.66
C HIS A 92 -1.04 -7.15 2.21
N ASP A 93 -0.09 -7.57 1.38
CA ASP A 93 -0.12 -8.84 0.67
C ASP A 93 0.32 -10.00 1.57
N LEU A 94 1.37 -9.80 2.36
CA LEU A 94 1.91 -10.87 3.20
C LEU A 94 1.22 -10.94 4.57
N PHE A 95 0.97 -9.82 5.24
CA PHE A 95 0.39 -9.83 6.58
C PHE A 95 -1.14 -9.89 6.57
N ILE A 96 -1.83 -9.02 5.81
CA ILE A 96 -3.30 -8.96 5.78
C ILE A 96 -3.89 -10.06 4.87
N HIS A 97 -3.52 -10.07 3.58
CA HIS A 97 -4.03 -11.04 2.62
C HIS A 97 -3.42 -12.43 2.78
N ARG A 98 -2.21 -12.51 3.37
CA ARG A 98 -1.48 -13.76 3.57
C ARG A 98 -1.33 -14.57 2.28
N ARG A 99 -1.06 -13.88 1.16
CA ARG A 99 -0.77 -14.52 -0.13
C ARG A 99 0.38 -15.51 -0.01
N VAL A 100 1.36 -15.22 0.86
CA VAL A 100 2.34 -16.17 1.36
C VAL A 100 2.20 -16.29 2.88
N LYS A 101 2.13 -17.52 3.41
CA LYS A 101 1.92 -17.81 4.84
C LYS A 101 3.20 -17.59 5.68
N LEU A 102 3.73 -16.37 5.68
CA LEU A 102 4.92 -16.00 6.46
C LEU A 102 4.58 -15.46 7.85
N PHE A 103 3.40 -14.86 8.02
CA PHE A 103 3.01 -14.18 9.26
C PHE A 103 1.89 -14.89 10.02
N GLY A 104 2.09 -15.03 11.33
CA GLY A 104 1.10 -15.58 12.27
C GLY A 104 0.13 -14.53 12.81
N LYS A 105 -0.47 -14.80 13.98
CA LYS A 105 -1.26 -13.80 14.70
C LYS A 105 -0.33 -12.75 15.32
N THR A 106 -0.63 -11.47 15.16
CA THR A 106 0.13 -10.38 15.79
C THR A 106 -0.55 -9.88 17.07
N ARG A 107 0.27 -9.46 18.06
CA ARG A 107 -0.19 -8.75 19.26
C ARG A 107 -0.21 -7.23 19.09
N SER A 108 0.33 -6.71 17.98
CA SER A 108 0.39 -5.27 17.72
C SER A 108 -1.00 -4.70 17.44
N THR A 109 -1.44 -3.76 18.28
CA THR A 109 -2.68 -3.00 18.08
C THR A 109 -2.70 -2.27 16.74
N TYR A 110 -1.55 -1.76 16.30
CA TYR A 110 -1.42 -1.05 15.03
C TYR A 110 -1.70 -1.99 13.84
N LEU A 111 -0.96 -3.09 13.73
CA LEU A 111 -1.15 -4.06 12.64
C LEU A 111 -2.55 -4.66 12.64
N ARG A 112 -3.14 -4.89 13.81
CA ARG A 112 -4.53 -5.32 13.93
C ARG A 112 -5.54 -4.28 13.44
N ALA A 113 -5.30 -3.01 13.72
CA ALA A 113 -6.16 -1.93 13.23
C ALA A 113 -6.13 -1.87 11.69
N LEU A 114 -4.94 -2.01 11.08
CA LEU A 114 -4.80 -2.09 9.63
C LEU A 114 -5.56 -3.27 9.04
N ASP A 115 -5.36 -4.47 9.61
CA ASP A 115 -6.08 -5.70 9.19
C ASP A 115 -7.61 -5.54 9.26
N ILE A 116 -8.13 -4.95 10.35
CA ILE A 116 -9.57 -4.71 10.50
C ILE A 116 -10.06 -3.70 9.46
N ALA A 117 -9.34 -2.59 9.28
CA ALA A 117 -9.72 -1.54 8.33
C ALA A 117 -9.79 -2.08 6.90
N HIS A 118 -8.79 -2.87 6.51
CA HIS A 118 -8.70 -3.48 5.19
C HIS A 118 -9.78 -4.55 4.96
N LYS A 119 -10.10 -5.35 5.98
CA LYS A 119 -11.24 -6.28 5.91
C LYS A 119 -12.57 -5.58 5.75
N VAL A 120 -12.74 -4.40 6.37
CA VAL A 120 -13.94 -3.57 6.18
C VAL A 120 -13.97 -3.02 4.75
N HIS A 121 -12.84 -2.60 4.20
CA HIS A 121 -12.72 -2.17 2.83
C HIS A 121 -13.17 -3.24 1.82
N HIS A 122 -12.69 -4.47 1.97
CA HIS A 122 -13.06 -5.63 1.14
C HIS A 122 -14.43 -6.25 1.45
N LYS A 123 -15.17 -5.72 2.44
CA LYS A 123 -16.51 -6.22 2.74
C LYS A 123 -17.46 -5.99 1.56
N THR A 124 -17.28 -4.86 0.88
CA THR A 124 -18.01 -4.53 -0.34
C THR A 124 -17.25 -5.09 -1.54
N LYS A 125 -17.88 -6.00 -2.30
CA LYS A 125 -17.28 -6.62 -3.50
C LYS A 125 -17.48 -5.81 -4.78
N GLY A 126 -18.25 -4.73 -4.70
CA GLY A 126 -18.53 -3.83 -5.81
C GLY A 126 -17.51 -2.69 -5.87
N ARG A 127 -17.56 -1.95 -6.97
CA ARG A 127 -16.73 -0.75 -7.16
C ARG A 127 -17.04 0.32 -6.10
N ASP A 128 -18.32 0.52 -5.83
CA ASP A 128 -18.81 1.60 -4.99
C ASP A 128 -19.20 1.07 -3.60
N GLY A 129 -19.14 1.94 -2.58
CA GLY A 129 -19.57 1.61 -1.21
C GLY A 129 -18.51 0.93 -0.34
N SER A 130 -17.26 0.84 -0.80
CA SER A 130 -16.12 0.51 0.07
C SER A 130 -15.73 1.71 0.94
N GLU A 131 -15.30 1.42 2.18
CA GLU A 131 -14.70 2.40 3.08
C GLU A 131 -13.20 2.12 3.22
N SER A 132 -12.44 3.07 3.79
CA SER A 132 -11.03 2.87 4.19
C SER A 132 -10.09 2.43 3.07
N PHE A 133 -9.69 3.37 2.21
CA PHE A 133 -8.77 3.13 1.08
C PHE A 133 -7.28 3.26 1.44
N GLY A 134 -6.96 3.73 2.65
CA GLY A 134 -5.57 3.91 3.10
C GLY A 134 -4.95 2.59 3.57
N MET A 135 -3.62 2.54 3.60
CA MET A 135 -2.87 1.32 3.91
C MET A 135 -2.18 1.42 5.27
N LEU A 136 -1.28 2.40 5.45
CA LEU A 136 -0.54 2.59 6.69
C LEU A 136 -1.23 3.57 7.64
N TRP A 137 -2.15 4.38 7.13
CA TRP A 137 -2.98 5.29 7.93
C TRP A 137 -4.45 4.93 7.80
N VAL A 138 -5.04 4.49 8.91
CA VAL A 138 -6.46 4.13 9.00
C VAL A 138 -7.19 4.99 10.03
N HIS A 139 -8.51 5.11 9.89
CA HIS A 139 -9.32 5.93 10.77
C HIS A 139 -9.21 5.47 12.26
N PRO A 140 -9.14 6.39 13.24
CA PRO A 140 -9.02 6.07 14.68
C PRO A 140 -10.07 5.08 15.23
N LYS A 141 -11.20 4.92 14.55
CA LYS A 141 -12.22 3.89 14.86
C LYS A 141 -11.63 2.48 14.90
N PHE A 142 -10.74 2.14 13.98
CA PHE A 142 -10.16 0.80 13.89
C PHE A 142 -9.19 0.50 15.02
N PHE A 143 -8.43 1.49 15.47
CA PHE A 143 -7.58 1.38 16.66
C PHE A 143 -8.37 1.16 17.96
N ARG A 144 -9.57 1.73 18.07
CA ARG A 144 -10.46 1.47 19.22
C ARG A 144 -11.01 0.05 19.18
N ILE A 145 -11.39 -0.45 18.01
CA ILE A 145 -11.86 -1.83 17.83
C ILE A 145 -10.72 -2.82 18.11
N ALA A 146 -9.52 -2.53 17.59
CA ALA A 146 -8.33 -3.36 17.80
C ALA A 146 -7.94 -3.46 19.29
N ARG A 147 -8.18 -2.44 20.11
CA ARG A 147 -7.85 -2.50 21.55
C ARG A 147 -8.81 -3.33 22.39
N LYS A 148 -10.06 -3.49 21.94
CA LYS A 148 -11.13 -4.19 22.68
C LYS A 148 -11.13 -5.71 22.49
N ARG A 149 -10.37 -6.21 21.52
CA ARG A 149 -10.24 -7.63 21.18
C ARG A 149 -8.86 -8.12 21.56
#